data_AF-A0A1F7VBY1-F1
#
_entry.id   AF-A0A1F7VBY1-F1
#
_cell.length_a   1.000
_cell.length_b   1.000
_cell.length_c   1.000
_cell.angle_alpha   90.00
_cell.angle_beta   90.00
_cell.angle_gamma   90.00
#
_symmetry.space_group_name_H-M   'P 1'
#
loop_
_entity.id
_entity.type
_entity.pdbx_description
1 polymer ?
#
loop_
_entity_poly.entity_id
_entity_poly.type
_entity_poly.pdbx_seq_one_letter_code
_entity_poly.pdbx_strand_id
1 'polypeptide(L)'
;MLGKTAAPPGLVGLNHYFRIYGPIHFRSEKQEDGSIVAFSEDFKYGSIITHADQHEELDEKVKDAILTAFEVPSSYASEAGVYRVVDEKEYAFA
;
A
#
# COMPACT_ATOMS: atom_id res chain seq x y z
N MET A 1 -7.95 25.88 -23.21
CA MET A 1 -7.82 24.41 -23.33
C MET A 1 -7.59 23.88 -21.92
N LEU A 2 -8.60 23.25 -21.32
CA LEU A 2 -8.49 22.63 -19.99
C LEU A 2 -7.72 21.33 -20.16
N GLY A 3 -6.43 21.36 -19.80
CA GLY A 3 -5.55 20.20 -19.87
C GLY A 3 -6.10 19.08 -18.99
N LYS A 4 -6.20 17.88 -19.56
CA LYS A 4 -6.35 16.63 -18.80
C LYS A 4 -5.31 16.65 -17.69
N THR A 5 -5.76 16.68 -16.44
CA THR A 5 -4.91 16.70 -15.25
C THR A 5 -3.94 15.52 -15.37
N ALA A 6 -2.65 15.79 -15.53
CA ALA A 6 -1.65 14.73 -15.57
C ALA A 6 -1.72 13.97 -14.24
N ALA A 7 -1.69 12.63 -14.30
CA ALA A 7 -1.66 11.80 -13.10
C ALA A 7 -0.46 12.20 -12.22
N PRO A 8 -0.60 12.19 -10.89
CA PRO A 8 0.51 12.52 -10.01
C PRO A 8 1.66 11.52 -10.24
N PRO A 9 2.93 11.97 -10.21
CA PRO A 9 4.08 11.11 -10.45
C PRO A 9 4.08 9.84 -9.59
N GLY A 10 3.63 9.96 -8.34
CA GLY A 10 3.46 8.83 -7.43
C GLY A 10 2.54 7.73 -7.93
N LEU A 11 1.40 8.10 -8.52
CA LEU A 11 0.44 7.13 -9.07
C LEU A 11 1.01 6.40 -10.29
N VAL A 12 1.78 7.11 -11.12
CA VAL A 12 2.50 6.49 -12.25
C VAL A 12 3.58 5.55 -11.73
N GLY A 13 4.33 5.94 -10.70
CA GLY A 13 5.35 5.13 -10.06
C GLY A 13 4.78 3.86 -9.41
N LEU A 14 3.64 3.99 -8.73
CA LEU A 14 2.89 2.89 -8.13
C LEU A 14 2.49 1.85 -9.20
N ASN A 15 1.82 2.30 -10.27
CA ASN A 15 1.43 1.43 -11.37
C ASN A 15 2.64 0.74 -12.02
N HIS A 16 3.72 1.50 -12.25
CA HIS A 16 4.94 0.96 -12.83
C HIS A 16 5.60 -0.10 -11.94
N TYR A 17 5.64 0.14 -10.62
CA TYR A 17 6.17 -0.81 -9.66
C TYR A 17 5.43 -2.15 -9.72
N PHE A 18 4.10 -2.12 -9.58
CA PHE A 18 3.31 -3.35 -9.58
C PHE A 18 3.38 -4.11 -10.91
N ARG A 19 3.57 -3.40 -12.03
CA ARG A 19 3.78 -4.03 -13.33
C ARG A 19 5.12 -4.77 -13.45
N ILE A 20 6.17 -4.29 -12.78
CA ILE A 20 7.52 -4.88 -12.87
C ILE A 20 7.72 -5.94 -11.80
N TYR A 21 7.38 -5.63 -10.56
CA TYR A 21 7.72 -6.43 -9.39
C TYR A 21 6.55 -7.29 -8.91
N GLY A 22 5.33 -6.97 -9.34
CA GLY A 22 4.14 -7.66 -8.87
C GLY A 22 3.68 -7.18 -7.48
N PRO A 23 2.82 -7.97 -6.84
CA PRO A 23 2.25 -7.69 -5.53
C PRO A 23 3.29 -7.54 -4.42
N ILE A 24 2.92 -6.83 -3.34
CA ILE A 24 3.75 -6.70 -2.14
C ILE A 24 3.18 -7.60 -1.06
N HIS A 25 4.05 -8.41 -0.46
CA HIS A 25 3.71 -9.29 0.64
C HIS A 25 4.01 -8.63 1.98
N PHE A 26 3.08 -8.78 2.92
CA PHE A 26 3.16 -8.28 4.28
C PHE A 26 2.99 -9.42 5.26
N ARG A 27 3.88 -9.48 6.26
CA ARG A 27 3.68 -10.31 7.44
C ARG A 27 3.28 -9.41 8.61
N SER A 28 2.35 -9.92 9.43
CA SER A 28 1.87 -9.22 10.61
C SER A 28 2.22 -9.97 11.89
N GLU A 29 2.51 -9.21 12.95
CA GLU A 29 2.82 -9.71 14.29
C GLU A 29 2.00 -8.94 15.32
N LYS A 30 1.28 -9.69 16.16
CA LYS A 30 0.54 -9.13 17.29
C LYS A 30 1.48 -8.87 18.46
N GLN A 31 1.42 -7.68 19.02
CA GLN A 31 2.24 -7.22 20.13
C GLN A 31 1.59 -7.56 21.48
N GLU A 32 2.37 -7.42 22.56
CA GLU A 32 1.91 -7.70 23.94
C GLU A 32 0.75 -6.80 24.38
N ASP A 33 0.68 -5.58 23.86
CA ASP A 33 -0.40 -4.60 24.13
C ASP A 33 -1.67 -4.84 23.29
N GLY A 34 -1.65 -5.84 22.41
CA GLY A 34 -2.75 -6.19 21.53
C GLY A 34 -2.73 -5.52 20.16
N SER A 35 -1.84 -4.53 19.94
CA SER A 35 -1.64 -3.89 18.64
C SER A 35 -1.01 -4.88 17.63
N ILE A 36 -1.05 -4.52 16.36
CA ILE A 36 -0.55 -5.35 15.25
C ILE A 36 0.42 -4.52 14.44
N VAL A 37 1.60 -5.07 14.20
CA VAL A 37 2.61 -4.49 13.32
C VAL A 37 2.64 -5.30 12.03
N ALA A 38 2.56 -4.64 10.88
CA ALA A 38 2.76 -5.26 9.57
C ALA A 38 4.04 -4.74 8.91
N PHE A 39 4.79 -5.64 8.30
CA PHE A 39 6.03 -5.35 7.61
C PHE A 39 6.04 -5.97 6.21
N SER A 40 6.50 -5.21 5.23
CA SER A 40 6.68 -5.70 3.86
C SER A 40 7.86 -6.68 3.78
N GLU A 41 7.68 -7.85 3.19
CA GLU A 41 8.72 -8.86 3.04
C GLU A 41 9.54 -8.70 1.75
N ASP A 42 8.96 -8.11 0.71
CA ASP A 42 9.54 -8.13 -0.64
C ASP A 42 9.44 -6.80 -1.40
N PHE A 43 9.12 -5.71 -0.70
CA PHE A 43 9.08 -4.36 -1.27
C PHE A 43 10.46 -3.91 -1.79
N LYS A 44 10.56 -3.53 -3.07
CA LYS A 44 11.87 -3.27 -3.70
C LYS A 44 12.49 -1.91 -3.39
N TYR A 45 11.71 -0.95 -2.89
CA TYR A 45 12.22 0.39 -2.57
C TYR A 45 12.58 0.57 -1.08
N GLY A 46 12.64 -0.52 -0.32
CA GLY A 46 13.04 -0.52 1.08
C GLY A 46 12.14 -1.40 1.93
N SER A 47 11.57 -0.84 2.99
CA SER A 47 10.64 -1.55 3.86
C SER A 47 9.48 -0.65 4.24
N ILE A 48 8.27 -1.16 4.08
CA ILE A 48 7.05 -0.54 4.58
C ILE A 48 6.74 -1.20 5.92
N ILE A 49 6.67 -0.40 6.97
CA ILE A 49 6.30 -0.84 8.32
C ILE A 49 5.12 0.01 8.76
N THR A 50 4.04 -0.65 9.18
CA THR A 50 2.83 0.02 9.67
C THR A 50 2.32 -0.67 10.93
N HIS A 51 1.51 0.04 11.71
CA HIS A 51 0.88 -0.48 12.91
C HIS A 51 -0.62 -0.15 12.93
N ALA A 52 -1.38 -1.02 13.57
CA ALA A 52 -2.82 -0.86 13.80
C ALA A 52 -3.17 -1.31 15.21
N ASP A 53 -4.11 -0.62 15.85
CA ASP A 53 -4.57 -0.99 17.19
C ASP A 53 -5.45 -2.25 17.14
N GLN A 54 -6.12 -2.46 16.00
CA GLN A 54 -7.04 -3.57 15.76
C GLN A 54 -6.83 -4.17 14.37
N HIS A 55 -7.24 -5.43 14.20
CA HIS A 55 -7.03 -6.16 12.94
C HIS A 55 -7.84 -5.58 11.79
N GLU A 56 -9.02 -5.05 12.13
CA GLU A 56 -9.96 -4.41 11.22
C GLU A 56 -9.34 -3.16 10.55
N GLU A 57 -8.46 -2.45 11.26
CA GLU A 57 -7.80 -1.23 10.76
C GLU A 57 -6.53 -1.53 9.94
N LEU A 58 -5.97 -2.74 10.08
CA LEU A 58 -4.67 -3.08 9.50
C LEU A 58 -4.65 -2.94 7.97
N ASP A 59 -5.74 -3.30 7.31
CA ASP A 59 -5.85 -3.23 5.86
C ASP A 59 -5.76 -1.78 5.36
N GLU A 60 -6.46 -0.85 6.03
CA GLU A 60 -6.41 0.57 5.70
C GLU A 60 -5.02 1.15 5.97
N LYS A 61 -4.40 0.75 7.09
CA LYS A 61 -3.05 1.18 7.46
C LYS A 61 -1.98 0.69 6.48
N VAL A 62 -2.12 -0.51 5.93
CA VAL A 62 -1.20 -1.03 4.90
C VAL A 62 -1.39 -0.28 3.59
N LYS A 63 -2.63 -0.07 3.15
CA LYS A 63 -2.92 0.70 1.92
C LYS A 63 -2.39 2.13 2.02
N ASP A 64 -2.64 2.82 3.14
CA ASP A 64 -2.15 4.18 3.37
C ASP A 64 -0.60 4.25 3.37
N ALA A 65 0.05 3.26 3.99
CA ALA A 65 1.50 3.19 4.00
C ALA A 65 2.08 2.93 2.59
N ILE A 66 1.42 2.11 1.77
CA ILE A 66 1.79 1.93 0.36
C ILE A 66 1.62 3.26 -0.39
N LEU A 67 0.48 3.93 -0.30
CA LEU A 67 0.26 5.21 -0.99
C LEU A 67 1.28 6.27 -0.56
N THR A 68 1.60 6.33 0.74
CA THR A 68 2.62 7.22 1.30
C THR A 68 4.01 6.92 0.74
N ALA A 69 4.39 5.64 0.65
CA ALA A 69 5.69 5.24 0.11
C ALA A 69 5.89 5.64 -1.36
N PHE A 70 4.78 5.80 -2.10
CA PHE A 70 4.78 6.27 -3.48
C PHE A 70 4.41 7.75 -3.62
N GLU A 71 4.26 8.49 -2.52
CA GLU A 71 3.83 9.91 -2.53
C GLU A 71 2.52 10.13 -3.31
N VAL A 72 1.61 9.16 -3.26
CA VAL A 72 0.29 9.26 -3.90
C VAL A 72 -0.62 10.12 -3.02
N PRO A 73 -1.16 11.24 -3.52
CA PRO A 73 -2.10 12.04 -2.75
C PRO A 73 -3.37 11.25 -2.44
N SER A 74 -3.95 11.46 -1.26
CA SER A 74 -5.17 10.77 -0.82
C SER A 74 -6.36 10.96 -1.77
N SER A 75 -6.43 12.09 -2.50
CA SER A 75 -7.44 12.34 -3.52
C SER A 75 -7.40 11.37 -4.71
N TYR A 76 -6.30 10.62 -4.84
CA TYR A 76 -6.08 9.59 -5.87
C TYR A 76 -6.10 8.16 -5.28
N ALA A 77 -6.50 7.99 -4.02
CA ALA A 77 -6.51 6.67 -3.38
C ALA A 77 -7.44 5.68 -4.10
N SER A 78 -8.59 6.16 -4.59
CA SER A 78 -9.53 5.36 -5.38
C SER A 78 -8.95 4.94 -6.73
N GLU A 79 -8.22 5.84 -7.38
CA GLU A 79 -7.53 5.63 -8.66
C GLU A 79 -6.28 4.78 -8.52
N ALA A 80 -5.66 4.77 -7.34
CA ALA A 80 -4.53 3.91 -7.02
C ALA A 80 -4.91 2.43 -6.93
N GLY A 81 -6.20 2.14 -6.70
CA GLY A 81 -6.74 0.79 -6.83
C GLY A 81 -5.94 -0.27 -6.07
N VAL A 82 -5.34 0.08 -4.92
CA VAL A 82 -4.57 -0.88 -4.12
C VAL A 82 -5.54 -1.74 -3.34
N TYR A 83 -5.51 -3.05 -3.58
CA TYR A 83 -6.40 -4.01 -2.92
C TYR A 83 -5.63 -5.19 -2.37
N ARG A 84 -6.21 -5.79 -1.32
CA ARG A 84 -5.72 -7.03 -0.72
C ARG A 84 -6.14 -8.22 -1.60
N VAL A 85 -5.17 -9.02 -2.02
CA VAL A 85 -5.38 -10.26 -2.79
C VAL A 85 -5.77 -11.39 -1.81
N VAL A 86 -6.39 -12.44 -2.32
CA VAL A 86 -7.20 -13.48 -1.64
C VAL A 86 -6.62 -14.03 -0.32
N ASP A 87 -5.30 -14.10 -0.16
CA ASP A 87 -4.63 -14.42 1.10
C ASP A 87 -4.19 -13.11 1.78
N GLU A 88 -4.63 -12.89 3.04
CA GLU A 88 -4.62 -11.63 3.85
C GLU A 88 -3.29 -10.84 3.95
N LYS A 89 -2.26 -11.25 3.24
CA LYS A 89 -0.88 -10.78 3.28
C LYS A 89 -0.43 -10.13 1.97
N GLU A 90 -1.20 -10.19 0.91
CA GLU A 90 -0.77 -9.76 -0.42
C GLU A 90 -1.54 -8.52 -0.88
N TYR A 91 -0.84 -7.52 -1.42
CA TYR A 91 -1.44 -6.28 -1.93
C TYR A 91 -1.02 -6.01 -3.37
N ALA A 92 -1.99 -5.69 -4.23
CA ALA A 92 -1.79 -5.46 -5.67
C ALA A 92 -2.48 -4.18 -6.17
N PHE A 93 -2.12 -3.73 -7.37
CA PHE A 93 -2.76 -2.64 -8.10
C PHE A 93 -3.80 -3.18 -9.08
N ALA A 94 -5.02 -2.60 -9.09
CA ALA A 94 -6.17 -3.01 -9.90
C ALA A 94 -6.11 -2.60 -11.37
#